data_AF-A0A102D6J6-F1
#
_entry.id   AF-A0A102D6J6-F1
#
_cell.length_a   1.000
_cell.length_b   1.000
_cell.length_c   1.000
_cell.angle_alpha   90.00
_cell.angle_beta   90.00
_cell.angle_gamma   90.00
#
_symmetry.space_group_name_H-M   'P 1'
#
loop_
_entity.id
_entity.type
_entity.pdbx_description
1 polymer ?
#
loop_
_entity_poly.entity_id
_entity_poly.type
_entity_poly.pdbx_seq_one_letter_code
_entity_poly.pdbx_strand_id
1 'polypeptide(L)' 'MHFGRLSCLFNSHKPNRRSVKWTGLSYEGNCRSCGRLIARAHAGKWRRIAKSDLETVDSTG' A
#
# COMPACT_ATOMS: atom_id res chain seq x y z
N MET A 1 5.48 14.07 -18.55
CA MET A 1 6.32 12.91 -18.19
C MET A 1 5.57 11.96 -17.24
N HIS A 2 4.80 11.02 -17.78
CA HIS A 2 3.98 10.05 -17.01
C HIS A 2 4.79 8.81 -16.56
N PHE A 3 6.02 8.99 -16.04
CA PHE A 3 6.90 7.87 -15.67
C PHE A 3 6.52 7.16 -14.37
N GLY A 4 5.50 7.64 -13.64
CA GLY A 4 5.10 7.07 -12.34
C GLY A 4 4.44 5.69 -12.40
N ARG A 5 3.92 5.27 -13.56
CA ARG A 5 3.24 3.97 -13.74
C ARG A 5 4.22 2.81 -14.01
N LEU A 6 5.30 3.04 -14.76
CA LEU A 6 6.30 2.01 -15.07
C LEU A 6 7.00 1.47 -13.82
N SER A 7 7.26 2.31 -12.82
CA SER A 7 7.86 1.87 -11.55
C SER A 7 6.99 0.83 -10.81
N CYS A 8 5.67 0.85 -10.99
CA CYS A 8 4.78 -0.15 -10.40
C CYS A 8 4.96 -1.53 -11.04
N LEU A 9 5.32 -1.61 -12.33
CA LEU A 9 5.63 -2.88 -13.00
C LEU A 9 6.91 -3.50 -12.45
N PHE A 10 7.90 -2.69 -12.07
CA PHE A 10 9.12 -3.14 -11.38
C PHE A 10 8.91 -3.37 -9.88
N ASN A 11 7.67 -3.44 -9.40
CA ASN A 11 7.35 -3.65 -7.98
C ASN A 11 7.92 -2.54 -7.06
N SER A 12 8.24 -1.38 -7.66
CA SER A 12 8.67 -0.16 -6.99
C SER A 12 7.46 0.75 -6.80
N HIS A 13 6.79 0.57 -5.68
CA HIS A 13 5.64 1.37 -5.32
C HIS A 13 6.06 2.58 -4.48
N LYS A 14 5.40 3.72 -4.67
CA LYS A 14 5.55 4.91 -3.82
C LYS A 14 4.27 5.10 -3.01
N PRO A 15 4.33 5.12 -1.67
CA PRO A 15 3.16 5.37 -0.86
C PRO A 15 2.67 6.80 -1.05
N ASN A 16 1.37 6.98 -0.91
CA ASN A 16 0.85 8.28 -0.56
C ASN A 16 1.16 8.55 0.92
N ARG A 17 2.14 9.40 1.21
CA ARG A 17 2.57 9.72 2.59
C ARG A 17 1.43 10.17 3.50
N ARG A 18 0.36 10.76 2.93
CA ARG A 18 -0.83 11.18 3.69
C ARG A 18 -1.75 10.03 4.10
N SER A 19 -1.72 8.91 3.38
CA SER A 19 -2.54 7.73 3.66
C SER A 19 -1.76 6.64 4.38
N VAL A 20 -0.48 6.88 4.71
CA VAL A 20 0.34 5.91 5.42
C VAL A 20 -0.12 5.85 6.87
N LYS A 21 -0.47 4.65 7.32
CA LYS A 21 -0.84 4.35 8.70
C LYS A 21 0.15 3.34 9.27
N TRP A 22 0.48 3.47 10.54
CA TRP A 22 1.27 2.48 11.26
C TRP A 22 0.31 1.44 11.85
N THR A 23 0.50 0.16 11.52
CA THR A 23 -0.35 -0.95 12.01
C THR A 23 0.25 -1.67 13.21
N GLY A 24 1.30 -1.12 13.83
CA GLY A 24 2.03 -1.76 14.93
C GLY A 24 3.20 -2.62 14.46
N LEU A 25 3.08 -3.23 13.28
CA LEU A 25 4.10 -4.10 12.70
C LEU A 25 4.83 -3.43 11.52
N SER A 26 4.09 -2.72 10.68
CA SER A 26 4.63 -2.06 9.51
C SER A 26 3.86 -0.78 9.17
N TYR A 27 4.43 0.04 8.30
CA TYR A 27 3.69 1.18 7.73
C TYR A 27 2.93 0.69 6.52
N GLU A 28 1.61 0.82 6.53
CA GLU A 28 0.71 0.43 5.44
C GLU A 28 0.10 1.65 4.78
N GLY A 29 -0.16 1.59 3.48
CA GLY A 29 -0.84 2.67 2.77
C GLY A 29 -1.12 2.31 1.33
N ASN A 30 -1.65 3.26 0.56
CA ASN A 30 -1.94 3.07 -0.85
C ASN A 30 -0.80 3.64 -1.71
N CYS A 31 -0.49 2.94 -2.80
CA CYS A 31 0.41 3.44 -3.82
C CYS A 31 -0.20 4.68 -4.49
N ARG A 32 0.53 5.80 -4.51
CA ARG A 32 0.05 7.04 -5.17
C ARG A 32 -0.12 6.91 -6.68
N SER A 33 0.52 5.92 -7.31
CA SER A 33 0.50 5.73 -8.77
C SER A 33 -0.57 4.75 -9.23
N CYS A 34 -0.80 3.66 -8.47
CA CYS A 34 -1.69 2.57 -8.89
C CYS A 34 -2.79 2.24 -7.87
N GLY A 35 -2.85 2.94 -6.73
CA GLY A 35 -3.87 2.76 -5.70
C GLY A 35 -3.75 1.49 -4.85
N ARG A 36 -2.95 0.50 -5.26
CA ARG A 36 -2.82 -0.78 -4.55
C ARG A 36 -2.29 -0.59 -3.13
N LEU A 37 -2.74 -1.45 -2.22
CA LEU A 37 -2.23 -1.53 -0.87
C LEU A 37 -0.76 -1.96 -0.88
N ILE A 38 0.06 -1.26 -0.12
CA ILE A 38 1.48 -1.51 0.03
C ILE A 38 1.88 -1.33 1.48
N ALA A 39 2.83 -2.14 1.94
CA ALA A 39 3.48 -2.01 3.22
C ALA A 39 4.97 -1.67 3.06
N ARG A 40 5.52 -0.97 4.05
CA ARG A 40 6.93 -0.66 4.14
C ARG A 40 7.68 -1.88 4.66
N ALA A 41 8.34 -2.61 3.76
CA ALA A 41 9.19 -3.74 4.12
C ALA A 41 10.49 -3.27 4.78
N HIS A 42 11.11 -2.19 4.28
CA HIS A 42 12.32 -1.60 4.84
C HIS A 42 12.36 -0.08 4.61
N ALA A 43 13.37 0.61 5.17
CA ALA A 43 13.61 2.02 4.88
C ALA A 43 13.67 2.28 3.37
N GLY A 44 12.68 3.02 2.85
CA GLY A 44 12.55 3.33 1.41
C GLY A 44 11.96 2.23 0.53
N LYS A 45 11.83 0.97 0.99
CA LYS A 45 11.27 -0.14 0.20
C LYS A 45 9.83 -0.43 0.58
N TRP A 46 8.93 -0.20 -0.36
CA TRP A 46 7.49 -0.50 -0.23
C TRP A 46 7.11 -1.64 -1.16
N ARG A 47 6.40 -2.62 -0.62
CA ARG A 47 5.97 -3.82 -1.32
C ARG A 47 4.46 -3.91 -1.28
N ARG A 48 3.86 -4.48 -2.32
CA ARG A 48 2.44 -4.82 -2.32
C ARG A 48 2.17 -5.85 -1.23
N ILE A 49 1.11 -5.63 -0.47
CA ILE A 49 0.58 -6.62 0.45
C ILE A 49 -0.82 -7.04 0.02
N ALA A 50 -1.15 -8.32 0.22
CA ALA A 50 -2.52 -8.76 0.19
C ALA A 50 -3.17 -8.28 1.49
N LYS A 51 -4.31 -7.58 1.40
CA LYS A 51 -5.08 -7.19 2.57
C LYS A 51 -5.85 -8.44 3.01
N SER A 52 -5.31 -9.23 3.93
CA SER A 52 -5.92 -10.52 4.29
C SER A 52 -6.91 -10.45 5.45
N ASP A 53 -7.00 -9.38 6.24
CA ASP A 53 -7.68 -9.49 7.55
C ASP A 53 -8.46 -8.24 8.02
N LEU A 54 -9.15 -7.53 7.13
CA LEU A 54 -10.10 -6.48 7.57
C LEU A 54 -11.40 -6.56 6.77
N GLU A 55 -12.04 -7.72 6.92
CA GLU A 55 -13.46 -7.93 6.74
C GLU A 55 -13.96 -8.65 8.00
N THR A 56 -13.85 -7.98 9.16
CA THR A 56 -14.71 -8.34 10.28
C THR A 56 -16.09 -7.81 9.93
N VAL A 57 -16.98 -8.75 9.58
CA VAL A 57 -18.31 -8.87 10.18
C VAL A 57 -18.96 -7.52 10.51
N ASP A 58 -19.80 -7.01 9.61
CA ASP A 58 -21.22 -6.79 9.89
C ASP A 58 -21.88 -5.97 8.75
N SER A 59 -22.88 -6.57 8.11
CA SER A 59 -24.07 -5.87 7.62
C SER A 59 -25.14 -6.95 7.43
N THR A 60 -25.67 -7.43 8.56
CA THR A 60 -26.96 -8.10 8.59
C THR A 60 -28.03 -7.02 8.43
N GLY A 61 -28.88 -7.17 7.41
CA GLY A 61 -30.09 -6.38 7.18
C GLY A 61 -31.05 -7.18 6.34
#